data_AF-A0A7J4I9J6-F1
#
_entry.id   AF-A0A7J4I9J6-F1
#
_cell.length_a   1.000
_cell.length_b   1.000
_cell.length_c   1.000
_cell.angle_alpha   90.00
_cell.angle_beta   90.00
_cell.angle_gamma   90.00
#
_symmetry.space_group_name_H-M   'P 1'
#
loop_
_entity.id
_entity.type
_entity.pdbx_description
1 polymer ?
#
loop_
_entity_poly.entity_id
_entity_poly.type
_entity_poly.pdbx_seq_one_letter_code
_entity_poly.pdbx_strand_id
1 'polypeptide(L)'
;MGKTIIQKIFEVHCKTTATVNDIIDVSIDVRVARDFGGANVVKHLEEKHLPIHDPKHTFFTFDCNPGGCDQKYAENQQICRVFARKHGIKIYDINSGIGTHLAFDEGLVFPGDTFVSTDSHANILGALGAFGQGMGDIDIAYAFAHGNIWFKVPPTIKIILRGTPAKTATPKDVVLKINKELGANGLLGYAAEIYGPYVDSLSLDGRVTIASMATEMGGIILLFPTNEKIMDYYRNTFGITIKPIHADSDAQYERSIEIDITGLLPQIARPGHPEDVVAVSSVGGILVDSGFIGSCTNGRMEDMRAAAAILRDKTIAPGRILKIVPATDMIWNNCLKEGLLKVFKDAGALVGSAGCAGCAAGQIGQTGKGEVTISTGNRNFTGKQGKGEIYLASPQTVAASLVAGYIITSDAIPKKPVPVKVEPLSTKTLPEQTKERKVPPLVIEGRVWVIQKDNIDTDMIYH
;
A
#
# COMPACT_ATOMS: atom_id res chain seq x y z
N MET A 1 -0.78 7.69 -34.27
CA MET A 1 -1.81 7.31 -33.28
C MET A 1 -1.40 7.92 -31.97
N GLY A 2 -2.31 8.58 -31.28
CA GLY A 2 -2.08 9.09 -29.93
C GLY A 2 -1.68 7.98 -28.95
N LYS A 3 -0.92 8.37 -27.92
CA LYS A 3 -0.32 7.48 -26.94
C LYS A 3 -0.88 7.73 -25.55
N THR A 4 -1.06 6.64 -24.82
CA THR A 4 -1.41 6.69 -23.39
C THR A 4 -0.22 7.19 -22.56
N ILE A 5 -0.46 7.58 -21.31
CA ILE A 5 0.57 8.04 -20.37
C ILE A 5 1.68 6.99 -20.26
N ILE A 6 1.34 5.71 -20.07
CA ILE A 6 2.35 4.65 -19.92
C ILE A 6 3.20 4.47 -21.18
N GLN A 7 2.59 4.56 -22.37
CA GLN A 7 3.34 4.51 -23.63
C GLN A 7 4.31 5.70 -23.75
N LYS A 8 3.87 6.91 -23.39
CA LYS A 8 4.73 8.10 -23.39
C LYS A 8 5.89 7.97 -22.41
N ILE A 9 5.63 7.46 -21.20
CA ILE A 9 6.69 7.17 -20.22
C ILE A 9 7.69 6.20 -20.85
N PHE A 10 7.23 5.05 -21.33
CA PHE A 10 8.10 4.03 -21.89
C PHE A 10 8.90 4.52 -23.10
N GLU A 11 8.34 5.33 -23.98
CA GLU A 11 9.07 5.88 -25.14
C GLU A 11 10.19 6.85 -24.80
N VAL A 12 10.06 7.59 -23.71
CA VAL A 12 11.16 8.44 -23.22
C VAL A 12 12.31 7.58 -22.70
N HIS A 13 12.02 6.36 -22.24
CA HIS A 13 12.94 5.46 -21.54
C HIS A 13 13.36 4.23 -22.35
N CYS A 14 12.94 4.11 -23.61
CA CYS A 14 13.32 3.00 -24.47
C CYS A 14 13.86 3.49 -25.82
N LYS A 15 14.64 2.63 -26.50
CA LYS A 15 15.23 2.94 -27.81
C LYS A 15 14.29 2.67 -28.99
N THR A 16 13.13 2.10 -28.72
CA THR A 16 12.14 1.67 -29.70
C THR A 16 10.83 2.43 -29.51
N THR A 17 9.80 2.13 -30.31
CA THR A 17 8.46 2.65 -30.07
C THR A 17 7.75 1.77 -29.04
N ALA A 18 7.03 2.36 -28.08
CA ALA A 18 6.27 1.59 -27.09
C ALA A 18 4.90 1.18 -27.66
N THR A 19 4.91 0.23 -28.60
CA THR A 19 3.69 -0.36 -29.14
C THR A 19 3.11 -1.36 -28.15
N VAL A 20 1.80 -1.33 -27.93
CA VAL A 20 1.11 -2.26 -27.02
C VAL A 20 1.41 -3.71 -27.41
N ASN A 21 1.69 -4.54 -26.40
CA ASN A 21 2.13 -5.94 -26.49
C ASN A 21 3.58 -6.19 -26.92
N ASP A 22 4.32 -5.19 -27.40
CA ASP A 22 5.75 -5.37 -27.68
C ASP A 22 6.54 -5.52 -26.38
N ILE A 23 7.63 -6.26 -26.45
CA ILE A 23 8.63 -6.33 -25.38
C ILE A 23 9.70 -5.28 -25.68
N ILE A 24 9.91 -4.37 -24.74
CA ILE A 24 10.88 -3.29 -24.84
C ILE A 24 11.82 -3.31 -23.64
N ASP A 25 13.03 -2.81 -23.82
CA ASP A 25 13.99 -2.58 -22.74
C ASP A 25 13.88 -1.13 -22.28
N VAL A 26 13.59 -0.92 -20.99
CA VAL A 26 13.25 0.38 -20.41
C VAL A 26 14.33 0.76 -19.40
N SER A 27 14.98 1.91 -19.60
CA SER A 27 15.86 2.49 -18.60
C SER A 27 15.06 2.87 -17.36
N ILE A 28 15.58 2.50 -16.20
CA ILE A 28 14.96 2.81 -14.92
C ILE A 28 15.62 4.06 -14.33
N ASP A 29 14.84 5.03 -13.88
CA ASP A 29 15.38 6.22 -13.22
C ASP A 29 15.79 5.87 -11.80
N VAL A 30 14.89 5.26 -11.02
CA VAL A 30 15.13 4.91 -9.61
C VAL A 30 14.90 3.43 -9.31
N ARG A 31 15.86 2.80 -8.62
CA ARG A 31 15.79 1.38 -8.23
C ARG A 31 15.87 1.25 -6.72
N VAL A 32 14.96 0.49 -6.13
CA VAL A 32 14.90 0.29 -4.68
C VAL A 32 14.80 -1.18 -4.32
N ALA A 33 15.48 -1.59 -3.25
CA ALA A 33 15.23 -2.88 -2.64
C ALA A 33 14.89 -2.70 -1.15
N ARG A 34 13.79 -3.32 -0.71
CA ARG A 34 13.32 -3.24 0.69
C ARG A 34 14.05 -4.25 1.58
N ASP A 35 14.12 -4.00 2.88
CA ASP A 35 14.72 -4.91 3.88
C ASP A 35 14.35 -6.40 3.74
N PHE A 36 13.11 -6.75 3.36
CA PHE A 36 12.71 -8.15 3.21
C PHE A 36 13.30 -8.84 1.96
N GLY A 37 13.46 -8.10 0.84
CA GLY A 37 13.94 -8.63 -0.44
C GLY A 37 15.38 -8.25 -0.77
N GLY A 38 15.92 -7.21 -0.14
CA GLY A 38 17.23 -6.63 -0.43
C GLY A 38 18.38 -7.58 -0.19
N ALA A 39 18.31 -8.43 0.82
CA ALA A 39 19.34 -9.45 1.06
C ALA A 39 19.41 -10.46 -0.09
N ASN A 40 18.29 -10.83 -0.69
CA ASN A 40 18.28 -11.71 -1.87
C ASN A 40 18.80 -10.98 -3.12
N VAL A 41 18.45 -9.70 -3.30
CA VAL A 41 19.02 -8.86 -4.36
C VAL A 41 20.55 -8.82 -4.25
N VAL A 42 21.08 -8.55 -3.05
CA VAL A 42 22.52 -8.57 -2.76
C VAL A 42 23.13 -9.94 -3.09
N LYS A 43 22.50 -11.03 -2.63
CA LYS A 43 22.95 -12.39 -2.92
C LYS A 43 23.07 -12.63 -4.43
N HIS A 44 22.05 -12.25 -5.21
CA HIS A 44 22.08 -12.42 -6.66
C HIS A 44 23.15 -11.57 -7.34
N LEU A 45 23.36 -10.34 -6.89
CA LEU A 45 24.42 -9.47 -7.39
C LEU A 45 25.81 -10.10 -7.13
N GLU A 46 26.04 -10.60 -5.92
CA GLU A 46 27.33 -11.18 -5.54
C GLU A 46 27.60 -12.54 -6.22
N GLU A 47 26.65 -13.47 -6.19
CA GLU A 47 26.80 -14.81 -6.81
C GLU A 47 27.04 -14.72 -8.33
N LYS A 48 26.38 -13.77 -9.00
CA LYS A 48 26.49 -13.56 -10.44
C LYS A 48 27.58 -12.56 -10.82
N HIS A 49 28.31 -12.01 -9.85
CA HIS A 49 29.36 -11.01 -10.05
C HIS A 49 28.89 -9.80 -10.87
N LEU A 50 27.66 -9.34 -10.61
CA LEU A 50 27.06 -8.23 -11.32
C LEU A 50 27.58 -6.88 -10.78
N PRO A 51 27.78 -5.88 -11.65
CA PRO A 51 28.18 -4.54 -11.23
C PRO A 51 27.00 -3.79 -10.58
N ILE A 52 27.24 -2.55 -10.17
CA ILE A 52 26.17 -1.57 -9.87
C ILE A 52 26.25 -0.47 -10.92
N HIS A 53 25.18 -0.30 -11.69
CA HIS A 53 25.13 0.67 -12.79
C HIS A 53 25.26 2.10 -12.29
N ASP A 54 24.41 2.48 -11.34
CA ASP A 54 24.38 3.85 -10.80
C ASP A 54 23.98 3.85 -9.32
N PRO A 55 24.96 3.97 -8.40
CA PRO A 55 24.71 4.05 -6.96
C PRO A 55 23.91 5.27 -6.51
N LYS A 56 23.87 6.37 -7.29
CA LYS A 56 23.17 7.60 -6.90
C LYS A 56 21.66 7.51 -7.02
N HIS A 57 21.18 6.64 -7.92
CA HIS A 57 19.74 6.39 -8.13
C HIS A 57 19.34 4.95 -7.77
N THR A 58 20.15 4.31 -6.93
CA THR A 58 19.91 2.96 -6.42
C THR A 58 19.90 3.03 -4.90
N PHE A 59 18.88 2.45 -4.25
CA PHE A 59 18.68 2.62 -2.80
C PHE A 59 18.23 1.34 -2.11
N PHE A 60 18.52 1.26 -0.81
CA PHE A 60 17.82 0.34 0.09
C PHE A 60 16.86 1.12 1.00
N THR A 61 15.70 0.55 1.33
CA THR A 61 14.74 1.15 2.28
C THR A 61 14.36 0.14 3.36
N PHE A 62 14.45 0.53 4.63
CA PHE A 62 14.20 -0.37 5.77
C PHE A 62 12.93 0.00 6.52
N ASP A 63 11.80 -0.28 5.88
CA ASP A 63 10.49 0.22 6.27
C ASP A 63 9.44 -0.88 6.50
N CYS A 64 9.71 -2.11 6.05
CA CYS A 64 8.80 -3.24 6.23
C CYS A 64 8.87 -3.79 7.66
N ASN A 65 10.10 -3.94 8.19
CA ASN A 65 10.37 -4.30 9.56
C ASN A 65 11.52 -3.45 10.12
N PRO A 66 11.29 -2.15 10.42
CA PRO A 66 12.34 -1.26 10.91
C PRO A 66 13.02 -1.78 12.18
N GLY A 67 12.25 -2.40 13.08
CA GLY A 67 12.76 -2.89 14.36
C GLY A 67 13.66 -4.13 14.28
N GLY A 68 13.75 -4.80 13.12
CA GLY A 68 14.43 -6.08 13.01
C GLY A 68 13.84 -7.10 13.99
N CYS A 69 12.50 -7.15 14.07
CA CYS A 69 11.77 -7.86 15.13
C CYS A 69 11.98 -9.40 15.16
N ASP A 70 12.74 -9.95 14.22
CA ASP A 70 13.29 -11.30 14.29
C ASP A 70 14.75 -11.34 13.76
N GLN A 71 15.45 -12.43 14.06
CA GLN A 71 16.86 -12.62 13.67
C GLN A 71 17.07 -12.52 12.16
N LYS A 72 16.13 -13.03 11.36
CA LYS A 72 16.23 -13.03 9.90
C LYS A 72 16.14 -11.62 9.33
N TYR A 73 15.21 -10.79 9.81
CA TYR A 73 15.13 -9.39 9.39
C TYR A 73 16.37 -8.60 9.80
N ALA A 74 16.88 -8.83 11.01
CA ALA A 74 18.11 -8.18 11.48
C ALA A 74 19.31 -8.54 10.59
N GLU A 75 19.48 -9.81 10.25
CA GLU A 75 20.51 -10.30 9.32
C GLU A 75 20.35 -9.70 7.92
N ASN A 76 19.14 -9.71 7.37
CA ASN A 76 18.84 -9.16 6.06
C ASN A 76 19.23 -7.67 5.94
N GLN A 77 18.84 -6.87 6.93
CA GLN A 77 19.22 -5.46 6.96
C GLN A 77 20.75 -5.31 7.03
N GLN A 78 21.43 -6.13 7.85
CA GLN A 78 22.88 -6.04 7.98
C GLN A 78 23.61 -6.40 6.68
N ILE A 79 23.15 -7.42 5.95
CA ILE A 79 23.67 -7.76 4.61
C ILE A 79 23.58 -6.54 3.68
N CYS A 80 22.39 -5.92 3.61
CA CYS A 80 22.18 -4.71 2.81
C CYS A 80 23.10 -3.57 3.25
N ARG A 81 23.27 -3.35 4.57
CA ARG A 81 24.15 -2.30 5.10
C ARG A 81 25.61 -2.50 4.72
N VAL A 82 26.12 -3.73 4.78
CA VAL A 82 27.51 -4.03 4.40
C VAL A 82 27.71 -3.81 2.91
N PHE A 83 26.80 -4.34 2.09
CA PHE A 83 26.85 -4.18 0.64
C PHE A 83 26.78 -2.71 0.22
N ALA A 84 25.85 -1.95 0.80
CA ALA A 84 25.67 -0.54 0.49
C ALA A 84 26.92 0.30 0.81
N ARG A 85 27.58 0.06 1.95
CA ARG A 85 28.84 0.72 2.30
C ARG A 85 29.96 0.41 1.30
N LYS A 86 30.05 -0.83 0.83
CA LYS A 86 31.05 -1.27 -0.16
C LYS A 86 30.85 -0.59 -1.51
N HIS A 87 29.61 -0.37 -1.92
CA HIS A 87 29.26 0.14 -3.26
C HIS A 87 28.84 1.61 -3.29
N GLY A 88 28.86 2.31 -2.15
CA GLY A 88 28.46 3.73 -2.08
C GLY A 88 26.96 3.96 -2.31
N ILE A 89 26.12 2.98 -1.99
CA ILE A 89 24.65 3.04 -2.14
C ILE A 89 24.05 3.71 -0.90
N LYS A 90 23.12 4.66 -1.10
CA LYS A 90 22.40 5.30 0.01
C LYS A 90 21.35 4.34 0.57
N ILE A 91 21.23 4.32 1.90
CA ILE A 91 20.17 3.61 2.62
C ILE A 91 19.25 4.65 3.23
N TYR A 92 17.96 4.50 2.99
CA TYR A 92 16.92 5.09 3.82
C TYR A 92 16.63 4.12 4.97
N ASP A 93 17.30 4.37 6.10
CA ASP A 93 17.37 3.44 7.22
C ASP A 93 16.06 3.44 8.03
N ILE A 94 16.06 2.74 9.16
CA ILE A 94 14.89 2.43 10.00
C ILE A 94 14.12 3.65 10.52
N ASN A 95 14.68 4.86 10.38
CA ASN A 95 14.09 6.12 10.80
C ASN A 95 13.55 6.94 9.62
N SER A 96 13.45 6.40 8.41
CA SER A 96 13.00 7.17 7.23
C SER A 96 11.53 6.91 6.87
N GLY A 97 11.11 5.64 6.90
CA GLY A 97 9.75 5.21 6.56
C GLY A 97 9.60 4.66 5.14
N ILE A 98 8.35 4.60 4.63
CA ILE A 98 7.98 3.77 3.48
C ILE A 98 8.74 4.15 2.21
N GLY A 99 9.43 3.19 1.59
CA GLY A 99 10.32 3.45 0.45
C GLY A 99 9.65 4.10 -0.76
N THR A 100 8.43 3.66 -1.10
CA THR A 100 7.64 4.27 -2.19
C THR A 100 7.17 5.68 -1.86
N HIS A 101 7.05 6.02 -0.57
CA HIS A 101 6.71 7.39 -0.14
C HIS A 101 7.93 8.29 -0.13
N LEU A 102 9.07 7.77 0.33
CA LEU A 102 10.36 8.46 0.23
C LEU A 102 10.69 8.83 -1.21
N ALA A 103 10.26 8.03 -2.20
CA ALA A 103 10.44 8.34 -3.61
C ALA A 103 9.90 9.74 -4.00
N PHE A 104 8.78 10.17 -3.42
CA PHE A 104 8.21 11.50 -3.69
C PHE A 104 8.39 12.51 -2.55
N ASP A 105 8.63 12.08 -1.31
CA ASP A 105 8.93 12.97 -0.18
C ASP A 105 10.36 13.53 -0.27
N GLU A 106 11.30 12.76 -0.83
CA GLU A 106 12.71 13.14 -1.01
C GLU A 106 13.04 13.62 -2.43
N GLY A 107 12.03 13.71 -3.31
CA GLY A 107 12.21 14.17 -4.70
C GLY A 107 13.08 13.25 -5.55
N LEU A 108 12.94 11.94 -5.37
CA LEU A 108 13.70 10.93 -6.14
C LEU A 108 13.01 10.62 -7.47
N VAL A 109 11.69 10.71 -7.50
CA VAL A 109 10.84 10.41 -8.67
C VAL A 109 9.99 11.62 -8.98
N PHE A 110 9.90 11.96 -10.26
CA PHE A 110 9.06 13.01 -10.82
C PHE A 110 8.03 12.43 -11.81
N PRO A 111 6.97 13.18 -12.15
CA PRO A 111 6.02 12.74 -13.17
C PRO A 111 6.72 12.46 -14.51
N GLY A 112 6.45 11.29 -15.08
CA GLY A 112 7.13 10.80 -16.28
C GLY A 112 8.26 9.81 -16.01
N ASP A 113 8.80 9.74 -14.79
CA ASP A 113 9.92 8.86 -14.45
C ASP A 113 9.48 7.39 -14.29
N THR A 114 10.48 6.52 -14.17
CA THR A 114 10.37 5.07 -13.98
C THR A 114 11.03 4.62 -12.68
N PHE A 115 10.35 3.72 -11.97
CA PHE A 115 10.78 3.21 -10.67
C PHE A 115 10.48 1.72 -10.55
N VAL A 116 11.46 0.96 -10.09
CA VAL A 116 11.27 -0.47 -9.77
C VAL A 116 11.68 -0.77 -8.34
N SER A 117 10.92 -1.65 -7.69
CA SER A 117 11.21 -2.06 -6.33
C SER A 117 10.88 -3.52 -6.07
N THR A 118 11.46 -4.10 -5.02
CA THR A 118 10.97 -5.37 -4.46
C THR A 118 9.58 -5.23 -3.82
N ASP A 119 9.01 -4.02 -3.75
CA ASP A 119 7.66 -3.74 -3.24
C ASP A 119 6.58 -3.94 -4.30
N SER A 120 5.59 -4.81 -4.04
CA SER A 120 4.43 -5.01 -4.93
C SER A 120 3.61 -3.73 -5.14
N HIS A 121 3.64 -2.78 -4.20
CA HIS A 121 2.87 -1.54 -4.23
C HIS A 121 3.68 -0.34 -4.73
N ALA A 122 4.74 -0.57 -5.53
CA ALA A 122 5.41 0.51 -6.26
C ALA A 122 4.48 1.25 -7.24
N ASN A 123 3.34 0.66 -7.61
CA ASN A 123 2.30 1.28 -8.42
C ASN A 123 1.68 2.55 -7.81
N ILE A 124 1.91 2.83 -6.53
CA ILE A 124 1.58 4.10 -5.88
C ILE A 124 2.11 5.31 -6.65
N LEU A 125 3.24 5.17 -7.35
CA LEU A 125 3.84 6.25 -8.13
C LEU A 125 2.96 6.71 -9.31
N GLY A 126 1.95 5.91 -9.67
CA GLY A 126 0.89 6.33 -10.58
C GLY A 126 0.15 7.58 -10.11
N ALA A 127 0.10 7.86 -8.80
CA ALA A 127 -0.45 9.08 -8.21
C ALA A 127 0.24 10.38 -8.71
N LEU A 128 1.52 10.27 -9.09
CA LEU A 128 2.32 11.38 -9.63
C LEU A 128 2.16 11.51 -11.16
N GLY A 129 1.76 10.42 -11.82
CA GLY A 129 1.98 10.23 -13.26
C GLY A 129 3.35 9.63 -13.59
N ALA A 130 3.96 8.92 -12.65
CA ALA A 130 5.20 8.17 -12.86
C ALA A 130 4.92 6.66 -12.95
N PHE A 131 5.77 5.92 -13.62
CA PHE A 131 5.68 4.47 -13.67
C PHE A 131 6.40 3.85 -12.47
N GLY A 132 5.69 3.03 -11.71
CA GLY A 132 6.24 2.27 -10.60
C GLY A 132 5.77 0.83 -10.65
N GLN A 133 6.68 -0.14 -10.57
CA GLN A 133 6.33 -1.56 -10.57
C GLN A 133 7.15 -2.37 -9.56
N GLY A 134 6.44 -3.25 -8.85
CA GLY A 134 7.04 -4.27 -8.00
C GLY A 134 7.54 -5.46 -8.82
N MET A 135 8.75 -5.92 -8.54
CA MET A 135 9.39 -7.03 -9.25
C MET A 135 10.09 -7.99 -8.30
N GLY A 136 10.44 -9.18 -8.80
CA GLY A 136 11.20 -10.18 -8.07
C GLY A 136 12.62 -9.71 -7.75
N ASP A 137 13.26 -10.32 -6.77
CA ASP A 137 14.64 -9.99 -6.35
C ASP A 137 15.68 -10.19 -7.47
N ILE A 138 15.51 -11.20 -8.33
CA ILE A 138 16.37 -11.41 -9.52
C ILE A 138 16.25 -10.24 -10.50
N ASP A 139 15.04 -9.77 -10.78
CA ASP A 139 14.79 -8.67 -11.70
C ASP A 139 15.33 -7.35 -11.13
N ILE A 140 15.16 -7.12 -9.84
CA ILE A 140 15.73 -5.95 -9.16
C ILE A 140 17.25 -6.00 -9.14
N ALA A 141 17.86 -7.17 -8.94
CA ALA A 141 19.32 -7.33 -9.07
C ALA A 141 19.80 -6.99 -10.49
N TYR A 142 19.06 -7.41 -11.52
CA TYR A 142 19.37 -7.05 -12.90
C TYR A 142 19.24 -5.53 -13.14
N ALA A 143 18.17 -4.91 -12.65
CA ALA A 143 17.96 -3.48 -12.75
C ALA A 143 19.08 -2.69 -12.02
N PHE A 144 19.50 -3.12 -10.83
CA PHE A 144 20.63 -2.53 -10.08
C PHE A 144 21.92 -2.61 -10.91
N ALA A 145 22.13 -3.71 -11.62
CA ALA A 145 23.34 -3.98 -12.37
C ALA A 145 23.45 -3.25 -13.71
N HIS A 146 22.33 -3.09 -14.41
CA HIS A 146 22.32 -2.60 -15.78
C HIS A 146 21.61 -1.26 -15.97
N GLY A 147 20.81 -0.81 -14.99
CA GLY A 147 20.05 0.43 -15.08
C GLY A 147 18.83 0.34 -15.99
N ASN A 148 18.53 -0.82 -16.58
CA ASN A 148 17.38 -1.08 -17.44
C ASN A 148 16.78 -2.46 -17.14
N ILE A 149 15.56 -2.69 -17.59
CA ILE A 149 14.90 -3.99 -17.57
C ILE A 149 13.80 -4.07 -18.62
N TRP A 150 13.49 -5.29 -19.07
CA TRP A 150 12.47 -5.51 -20.07
C TRP A 150 11.05 -5.42 -19.50
N PHE A 151 10.13 -4.85 -20.26
CA PHE A 151 8.69 -4.86 -20.00
C PHE A 151 7.93 -5.20 -21.27
N LYS A 152 6.80 -5.89 -21.10
CA LYS A 152 5.77 -5.93 -22.14
C LYS A 152 4.91 -4.68 -22.00
N VAL A 153 4.78 -3.88 -23.07
CA VAL A 153 3.95 -2.67 -23.05
C VAL A 153 2.49 -3.05 -22.82
N PRO A 154 1.86 -2.63 -21.72
CA PRO A 154 0.53 -3.10 -21.39
C PRO A 154 -0.55 -2.33 -22.16
N PRO A 155 -1.66 -3.00 -22.54
CA PRO A 155 -2.88 -2.28 -22.91
C PRO A 155 -3.38 -1.43 -21.73
N THR A 156 -4.03 -0.30 -22.04
CA THR A 156 -4.50 0.65 -21.02
C THR A 156 -6.02 0.69 -20.95
N ILE A 157 -6.57 0.61 -19.74
CA ILE A 157 -8.00 0.82 -19.46
C ILE A 157 -8.22 2.27 -19.01
N LYS A 158 -9.21 2.96 -19.59
CA LYS A 158 -9.64 4.28 -19.13
C LYS A 158 -10.72 4.13 -18.05
N ILE A 159 -10.52 4.73 -16.89
CA ILE A 159 -11.51 4.78 -15.81
C ILE A 159 -11.96 6.23 -15.66
N ILE A 160 -13.27 6.47 -15.73
CA ILE A 160 -13.86 7.80 -15.58
C ILE A 160 -14.73 7.80 -14.33
N LEU A 161 -14.36 8.61 -13.34
CA LEU A 161 -15.17 8.82 -12.15
C LEU A 161 -16.18 9.95 -12.41
N ARG A 162 -17.47 9.61 -12.38
CA ARG A 162 -18.57 10.57 -12.54
C ARG A 162 -19.13 11.02 -11.20
N GLY A 163 -19.34 12.33 -11.07
CA GLY A 163 -19.93 12.93 -9.87
C GLY A 163 -18.92 13.23 -8.77
N THR A 164 -19.42 13.39 -7.55
CA THR A 164 -18.61 13.71 -6.36
C THR A 164 -19.16 12.92 -5.17
N PRO A 165 -18.30 12.30 -4.34
CA PRO A 165 -18.75 11.58 -3.15
C PRO A 165 -19.41 12.50 -2.13
N ALA A 166 -20.10 11.93 -1.16
CA ALA A 166 -20.59 12.70 -0.02
C ALA A 166 -19.41 13.29 0.76
N LYS A 167 -19.63 14.41 1.47
CA LYS A 167 -18.60 15.05 2.30
C LYS A 167 -18.04 14.16 3.42
N THR A 168 -18.79 13.12 3.78
CA THR A 168 -18.41 12.12 4.79
C THR A 168 -17.52 11.01 4.23
N ALA A 169 -17.45 10.87 2.91
CA ALA A 169 -16.59 9.90 2.23
C ALA A 169 -15.26 10.52 1.83
N THR A 170 -14.27 9.65 1.66
CA THR A 170 -12.85 9.95 1.48
C THR A 170 -12.32 9.27 0.21
N PRO A 171 -11.09 9.58 -0.23
CA PRO A 171 -10.44 8.84 -1.30
C PRO A 171 -10.38 7.32 -1.05
N LYS A 172 -10.27 6.89 0.22
CA LYS A 172 -10.31 5.48 0.59
C LYS A 172 -11.67 4.84 0.25
N ASP A 173 -12.76 5.53 0.54
CA ASP A 173 -14.11 5.04 0.24
C ASP A 173 -14.35 4.95 -1.27
N VAL A 174 -13.82 5.93 -2.04
CA VAL A 174 -13.88 5.93 -3.50
C VAL A 174 -13.10 4.76 -4.08
N VAL A 175 -11.87 4.49 -3.63
CA VAL A 175 -11.11 3.36 -4.18
C VAL A 175 -11.69 2.00 -3.77
N LEU A 176 -12.29 1.88 -2.58
CA LEU A 176 -13.05 0.68 -2.22
C LEU A 176 -14.25 0.48 -3.15
N LYS A 177 -14.97 1.55 -3.51
CA LYS A 177 -16.03 1.48 -4.53
C LYS A 177 -15.48 1.04 -5.89
N ILE A 178 -14.33 1.56 -6.33
CA ILE A 178 -13.69 1.12 -7.59
C ILE A 178 -13.33 -0.37 -7.51
N ASN A 179 -12.72 -0.80 -6.40
CA ASN A 179 -12.33 -2.18 -6.19
C ASN A 179 -13.54 -3.14 -6.21
N LYS A 180 -14.68 -2.71 -5.67
CA LYS A 180 -15.94 -3.46 -5.76
C LYS A 180 -16.43 -3.65 -7.20
N GLU A 181 -16.38 -2.61 -8.01
CA GLU A 181 -16.87 -2.64 -9.39
C GLU A 181 -15.97 -3.45 -10.31
N LEU A 182 -14.65 -3.38 -10.09
CA LEU A 182 -13.67 -4.06 -10.92
C LEU A 182 -13.37 -5.49 -10.43
N GLY A 183 -13.49 -5.73 -9.12
CA GLY A 183 -13.09 -6.97 -8.46
C GLY A 183 -11.58 -7.20 -8.48
N ALA A 184 -11.15 -8.31 -7.88
CA ALA A 184 -9.73 -8.63 -7.71
C ALA A 184 -8.91 -8.74 -9.02
N ASN A 185 -9.58 -9.00 -10.15
CA ASN A 185 -8.93 -9.23 -11.45
C ASN A 185 -9.35 -8.20 -12.53
N GLY A 186 -10.09 -7.15 -12.17
CA GLY A 186 -10.67 -6.24 -13.16
C GLY A 186 -9.66 -5.47 -14.01
N LEU A 187 -8.42 -5.34 -13.53
CA LEU A 187 -7.29 -4.70 -14.20
C LEU A 187 -6.12 -5.66 -14.47
N LEU A 188 -6.33 -6.98 -14.35
CA LEU A 188 -5.27 -7.97 -14.52
C LEU A 188 -4.57 -7.84 -15.90
N GLY A 189 -3.27 -7.54 -15.89
CA GLY A 189 -2.46 -7.38 -17.10
C GLY A 189 -2.62 -6.03 -17.82
N TYR A 190 -3.36 -5.09 -17.22
CA TYR A 190 -3.60 -3.76 -17.77
C TYR A 190 -2.89 -2.69 -16.94
N ALA A 191 -2.40 -1.66 -17.62
CA ALA A 191 -2.29 -0.34 -17.01
C ALA A 191 -3.69 0.30 -16.98
N ALA A 192 -3.92 1.21 -16.05
CA ALA A 192 -5.16 2.00 -16.02
C ALA A 192 -4.83 3.48 -15.91
N GLU A 193 -5.68 4.31 -16.50
CA GLU A 193 -5.65 5.76 -16.32
C GLU A 193 -6.98 6.23 -15.76
N ILE A 194 -6.94 7.08 -14.75
CA ILE A 194 -8.15 7.54 -14.06
C ILE A 194 -8.39 9.04 -14.29
N TYR A 195 -9.63 9.37 -14.61
CA TYR A 195 -10.09 10.68 -15.04
C TYR A 195 -11.37 11.10 -14.33
N GLY A 196 -11.63 12.41 -14.33
CA GLY A 196 -12.91 12.99 -13.91
C GLY A 196 -12.74 14.15 -12.94
N PRO A 197 -13.78 14.99 -12.74
CA PRO A 197 -13.67 16.20 -11.92
C PRO A 197 -13.21 15.92 -10.48
N TYR A 198 -13.64 14.80 -9.88
CA TYR A 198 -13.18 14.41 -8.56
C TYR A 198 -11.67 14.11 -8.54
N VAL A 199 -11.16 13.41 -9.56
CA VAL A 199 -9.73 13.09 -9.71
C VAL A 199 -8.89 14.37 -9.81
N ASP A 200 -9.36 15.35 -10.57
CA ASP A 200 -8.69 16.65 -10.73
C ASP A 200 -8.66 17.45 -9.41
N SER A 201 -9.65 17.23 -8.54
CA SER A 201 -9.75 17.89 -7.24
C SER A 201 -8.86 17.29 -6.15
N LEU A 202 -8.33 16.07 -6.33
CA LEU A 202 -7.55 15.38 -5.30
C LEU A 202 -6.19 16.04 -5.04
N SER A 203 -5.79 16.06 -3.77
CA SER A 203 -4.41 16.28 -3.34
C SER A 203 -3.53 15.08 -3.71
N LEU A 204 -2.22 15.20 -3.50
CA LEU A 204 -1.32 14.06 -3.65
C LEU A 204 -1.70 12.91 -2.70
N ASP A 205 -2.05 13.20 -1.44
CA ASP A 205 -2.46 12.18 -0.45
C ASP A 205 -3.65 11.36 -0.95
N GLY A 206 -4.69 12.03 -1.45
CA GLY A 206 -5.86 11.35 -2.00
C GLY A 206 -5.56 10.53 -3.27
N ARG A 207 -4.65 11.00 -4.13
CA ARG A 207 -4.19 10.23 -5.30
C ARG A 207 -3.41 8.99 -4.88
N VAL A 208 -2.52 9.12 -3.89
CA VAL A 208 -1.75 7.99 -3.33
C VAL A 208 -2.68 6.92 -2.77
N THR A 209 -3.70 7.30 -1.99
CA THR A 209 -4.70 6.36 -1.48
C THR A 209 -5.34 5.55 -2.61
N ILE A 210 -5.79 6.20 -3.69
CA ILE A 210 -6.44 5.50 -4.80
C ILE A 210 -5.45 4.67 -5.61
N ALA A 211 -4.26 5.21 -5.95
CA ALA A 211 -3.23 4.48 -6.69
C ALA A 211 -2.74 3.24 -5.95
N SER A 212 -2.67 3.29 -4.61
CA SER A 212 -2.16 2.21 -3.77
C SER A 212 -2.96 0.92 -3.82
N MET A 213 -4.21 0.95 -4.29
CA MET A 213 -5.05 -0.25 -4.39
C MET A 213 -5.15 -0.81 -5.82
N ALA A 214 -4.33 -0.32 -6.75
CA ALA A 214 -4.27 -0.88 -8.10
C ALA A 214 -3.90 -2.37 -8.08
N THR A 215 -3.00 -2.79 -7.17
CA THR A 215 -2.61 -4.20 -7.00
C THR A 215 -3.80 -5.06 -6.59
N GLU A 216 -4.67 -4.56 -5.71
CA GLU A 216 -5.84 -5.27 -5.23
C GLU A 216 -6.91 -5.49 -6.33
N MET A 217 -6.77 -4.83 -7.49
CA MET A 217 -7.58 -5.04 -8.69
C MET A 217 -6.82 -5.80 -9.80
N GLY A 218 -5.62 -6.29 -9.50
CA GLY A 218 -4.72 -6.98 -10.45
C GLY A 218 -3.98 -6.03 -11.42
N GLY A 219 -4.11 -4.72 -11.23
CA GLY A 219 -3.55 -3.71 -12.11
C GLY A 219 -2.02 -3.61 -12.02
N ILE A 220 -1.38 -3.42 -13.16
CA ILE A 220 0.06 -3.09 -13.22
C ILE A 220 0.29 -1.73 -12.54
N ILE A 221 -0.52 -0.74 -12.93
CA ILE A 221 -0.48 0.61 -12.38
C ILE A 221 -1.80 1.36 -12.62
N LEU A 222 -2.14 2.28 -11.73
CA LEU A 222 -3.23 3.24 -11.91
C LEU A 222 -2.65 4.66 -11.99
N LEU A 223 -2.57 5.19 -13.21
CA LEU A 223 -1.95 6.46 -13.55
C LEU A 223 -2.94 7.62 -13.46
N PHE A 224 -2.47 8.70 -12.84
CA PHE A 224 -3.17 9.97 -12.78
C PHE A 224 -2.50 10.96 -13.73
N PRO A 225 -3.26 11.60 -14.64
CA PRO A 225 -2.78 12.77 -15.34
C PRO A 225 -2.29 13.84 -14.34
N THR A 226 -1.18 14.50 -14.66
CA THR A 226 -0.66 15.57 -13.80
C THR A 226 -1.65 16.72 -13.73
N ASN A 227 -2.01 17.16 -12.52
CA ASN A 227 -2.83 18.35 -12.31
C ASN A 227 -2.01 19.47 -11.64
N GLU A 228 -2.60 20.65 -11.56
CA GLU A 228 -1.99 21.85 -10.96
C GLU A 228 -1.55 21.62 -9.50
N LYS A 229 -2.32 20.85 -8.71
CA LYS A 229 -1.95 20.49 -7.33
C LYS A 229 -0.66 19.67 -7.23
N ILE A 230 -0.42 18.75 -8.17
CA ILE A 230 0.84 18.02 -8.23
C ILE A 230 1.99 18.96 -8.64
N MET A 231 1.76 19.84 -9.61
CA MET A 231 2.75 20.84 -10.01
C MET A 231 3.13 21.75 -8.83
N ASP A 232 2.14 22.22 -8.08
CA ASP A 232 2.29 23.02 -6.87
C ASP A 232 3.04 22.28 -5.77
N TYR A 233 2.74 20.98 -5.56
CA TYR A 233 3.48 20.16 -4.61
C TYR A 233 4.98 20.17 -4.90
N TYR A 234 5.39 19.95 -6.16
CA TYR A 234 6.81 19.97 -6.53
C TYR A 234 7.42 21.37 -6.47
N ARG A 235 6.67 22.40 -6.88
CA ARG A 235 7.12 23.80 -6.83
C ARG A 235 7.35 24.25 -5.38
N ASN A 236 6.44 23.93 -4.48
CA ASN A 236 6.48 24.35 -3.08
C ASN A 236 7.47 23.52 -2.25
N THR A 237 7.59 22.22 -2.51
CA THR A 237 8.44 21.32 -1.73
C THR A 237 9.90 21.36 -2.20
N PHE A 238 10.13 21.41 -3.51
CA PHE A 238 11.47 21.28 -4.09
C PHE A 238 11.93 22.51 -4.89
N GLY A 239 11.06 23.49 -5.12
CA GLY A 239 11.38 24.62 -6.00
C GLY A 239 11.47 24.23 -7.49
N ILE A 240 10.93 23.07 -7.86
CA ILE A 240 11.07 22.50 -9.21
C ILE A 240 9.78 22.72 -10.00
N THR A 241 9.92 23.19 -11.23
CA THR A 241 8.81 23.19 -12.21
C THR A 241 8.90 21.93 -13.04
N ILE A 242 7.99 20.99 -12.79
CA ILE A 242 7.89 19.74 -13.55
C ILE A 242 7.15 19.95 -14.87
N LYS A 243 7.31 19.05 -15.84
CA LYS A 243 6.52 19.03 -17.08
C LYS A 243 5.28 18.15 -16.85
N PRO A 244 4.06 18.61 -17.19
CA PRO A 244 2.88 17.77 -17.02
C PRO A 244 2.91 16.58 -18.00
N ILE A 245 2.44 15.43 -17.54
CA ILE A 245 2.26 14.24 -18.37
C ILE A 245 0.79 13.90 -18.52
N HIS A 246 0.33 13.87 -19.77
CA HIS A 246 -1.04 13.56 -20.18
C HIS A 246 -1.01 12.60 -21.37
N ALA A 247 -2.02 11.75 -21.52
CA ALA A 247 -2.26 11.01 -22.75
C ALA A 247 -2.52 11.98 -23.92
N ASP A 248 -2.27 11.54 -25.15
CA ASP A 248 -2.70 12.30 -26.34
C ASP A 248 -4.23 12.31 -26.44
N SER A 249 -4.80 13.35 -27.05
CA SER A 249 -6.26 13.49 -27.19
C SER A 249 -6.92 12.36 -27.99
N ASP A 250 -6.17 11.72 -28.90
CA ASP A 250 -6.59 10.59 -29.74
C ASP A 250 -6.00 9.25 -29.26
N ALA A 251 -5.50 9.19 -28.02
CA ALA A 251 -4.98 7.95 -27.43
C ALA A 251 -6.02 6.83 -27.43
N GLN A 252 -5.57 5.63 -27.82
CA GLN A 252 -6.42 4.44 -27.89
C GLN A 252 -6.35 3.67 -26.57
N TYR A 253 -7.53 3.33 -26.05
CA TYR A 253 -7.69 2.54 -24.82
C TYR A 253 -8.32 1.20 -25.18
N GLU A 254 -7.95 0.14 -24.47
CA GLU A 254 -8.57 -1.19 -24.64
C GLU A 254 -10.08 -1.12 -24.39
N ARG A 255 -10.45 -0.40 -23.33
CA ARG A 255 -11.84 -0.10 -22.98
C ARG A 255 -11.92 1.11 -22.07
N SER A 256 -13.11 1.70 -21.98
CA SER A 256 -13.44 2.76 -21.03
C SER A 256 -14.51 2.28 -20.07
N ILE A 257 -14.32 2.56 -18.78
CA ILE A 257 -15.22 2.18 -17.69
C ILE A 257 -15.64 3.46 -16.97
N GLU A 258 -16.94 3.67 -16.80
CA GLU A 258 -17.47 4.78 -16.01
C GLU A 258 -17.96 4.27 -14.65
N ILE A 259 -17.57 4.95 -13.57
CA ILE A 259 -17.98 4.62 -12.20
C ILE A 259 -18.64 5.86 -11.59
N ASP A 260 -19.91 5.73 -11.22
CA ASP A 260 -20.65 6.79 -10.55
C ASP A 260 -20.32 6.81 -9.05
N ILE A 261 -19.80 7.94 -8.59
CA ILE A 261 -19.45 8.21 -7.19
C ILE A 261 -20.34 9.30 -6.58
N THR A 262 -21.41 9.72 -7.27
CA THR A 262 -22.32 10.76 -6.80
C THR A 262 -22.94 10.39 -5.46
N GLY A 263 -22.67 11.18 -4.43
CA GLY A 263 -23.23 10.94 -3.09
C GLY A 263 -22.74 9.66 -2.42
N LEU A 264 -21.61 9.08 -2.88
CA LEU A 264 -21.01 7.90 -2.27
C LEU A 264 -20.76 8.15 -0.77
N LEU A 265 -21.28 7.26 0.07
CA LEU A 265 -21.14 7.27 1.53
C LEU A 265 -19.90 6.45 1.96
N PRO A 266 -19.47 6.52 3.23
CA PRO A 266 -18.36 5.71 3.74
C PRO A 266 -18.50 4.22 3.42
N GLN A 267 -17.42 3.62 2.93
CA GLN A 267 -17.33 2.22 2.50
C GLN A 267 -16.39 1.43 3.42
N ILE A 268 -16.58 0.11 3.44
CA ILE A 268 -15.76 -0.82 4.21
C ILE A 268 -15.65 -2.15 3.49
N ALA A 269 -14.43 -2.69 3.38
CA ALA A 269 -14.20 -4.05 2.88
C ALA A 269 -14.32 -5.05 4.03
N ARG A 270 -15.05 -6.14 3.81
CA ARG A 270 -15.24 -7.23 4.78
C ARG A 270 -14.05 -8.20 4.77
N PRO A 271 -13.81 -8.95 5.86
CA PRO A 271 -12.63 -9.81 6.00
C PRO A 271 -12.40 -10.79 4.84
N GLY A 272 -11.13 -11.00 4.50
CA GLY A 272 -10.69 -11.98 3.50
C GLY A 272 -10.72 -11.49 2.05
N HIS A 273 -11.53 -10.48 1.73
CA HIS A 273 -11.79 -10.04 0.36
C HIS A 273 -11.78 -8.51 0.24
N PRO A 274 -10.68 -7.88 -0.22
CA PRO A 274 -10.61 -6.43 -0.36
C PRO A 274 -11.70 -5.83 -1.27
N GLU A 275 -12.19 -6.62 -2.23
CA GLU A 275 -13.25 -6.28 -3.19
C GLU A 275 -14.66 -6.46 -2.61
N ASP A 276 -14.80 -7.15 -1.47
CA ASP A 276 -16.07 -7.35 -0.80
C ASP A 276 -16.46 -6.12 0.02
N VAL A 277 -16.89 -5.09 -0.69
CA VAL A 277 -17.15 -3.76 -0.14
C VAL A 277 -18.63 -3.50 0.06
N VAL A 278 -18.97 -3.01 1.26
CA VAL A 278 -20.30 -2.58 1.65
C VAL A 278 -20.25 -1.17 2.23
N ALA A 279 -21.41 -0.52 2.38
CA ALA A 279 -21.50 0.71 3.15
C ALA A 279 -21.19 0.42 4.62
N VAL A 280 -20.51 1.35 5.31
CA VAL A 280 -20.20 1.19 6.75
C VAL A 280 -21.47 0.94 7.58
N SER A 281 -22.58 1.58 7.23
CA SER A 281 -23.88 1.41 7.89
C SER A 281 -24.43 -0.02 7.81
N SER A 282 -24.05 -0.81 6.80
CA SER A 282 -24.51 -2.19 6.63
C SER A 282 -23.86 -3.18 7.60
N VAL A 283 -22.71 -2.81 8.16
CA VAL A 283 -21.97 -3.60 9.16
C VAL A 283 -21.85 -2.83 10.49
N GLY A 284 -22.69 -1.80 10.66
CA GLY A 284 -22.75 -1.01 11.88
C GLY A 284 -23.08 -1.87 13.09
N GLY A 285 -22.40 -1.62 14.22
CA GLY A 285 -22.65 -2.33 15.47
C GLY A 285 -21.77 -3.56 15.70
N ILE A 286 -21.04 -4.05 14.69
CA ILE A 286 -20.05 -5.12 14.88
C ILE A 286 -18.96 -4.62 15.82
N LEU A 287 -18.74 -5.32 16.94
CA LEU A 287 -17.71 -4.98 17.91
C LEU A 287 -16.32 -5.06 17.27
N VAL A 288 -15.47 -4.10 17.62
CA VAL A 288 -14.06 -4.11 17.23
C VAL A 288 -13.19 -4.26 18.48
N ASP A 289 -12.13 -5.02 18.36
CA ASP A 289 -11.13 -5.24 19.40
C ASP A 289 -9.92 -4.33 19.18
N SER A 290 -9.52 -4.13 17.92
CA SER A 290 -8.41 -3.24 17.59
C SER A 290 -8.57 -2.46 16.30
N GLY A 291 -7.73 -1.44 16.17
CA GLY A 291 -7.63 -0.60 14.99
C GLY A 291 -6.20 -0.29 14.62
N PHE A 292 -5.99 -0.12 13.32
CA PHE A 292 -4.71 0.26 12.75
C PHE A 292 -4.89 1.40 11.74
N ILE A 293 -4.22 2.53 11.99
CA ILE A 293 -4.18 3.69 11.10
C ILE A 293 -2.72 3.91 10.70
N GLY A 294 -2.43 3.85 9.41
CA GLY A 294 -1.06 3.99 8.92
C GLY A 294 -0.67 2.85 8.00
N SER A 295 -0.34 3.15 6.76
CA SER A 295 0.09 2.18 5.75
C SER A 295 0.63 2.97 4.56
N CYS A 296 1.02 2.29 3.49
CA CYS A 296 1.28 2.96 2.21
C CYS A 296 -0.01 3.52 1.55
N THR A 297 -1.19 3.12 2.02
CA THR A 297 -2.48 3.62 1.51
C THR A 297 -2.93 4.89 2.24
N ASN A 298 -2.84 4.88 3.57
CA ASN A 298 -3.37 5.94 4.44
C ASN A 298 -2.47 6.14 5.66
N GLY A 299 -1.33 6.78 5.44
CA GLY A 299 -0.36 7.14 6.47
C GLY A 299 0.21 8.55 6.31
N ARG A 300 -0.35 9.39 5.42
CA ARG A 300 0.15 10.75 5.15
C ARG A 300 -0.54 11.78 6.04
N MET A 301 -0.18 13.05 5.87
CA MET A 301 -0.63 14.13 6.78
C MET A 301 -2.15 14.33 6.75
N GLU A 302 -2.82 14.19 5.60
CA GLU A 302 -4.28 14.28 5.56
C GLU A 302 -4.94 13.17 6.41
N ASP A 303 -4.41 11.96 6.37
CA ASP A 303 -4.89 10.83 7.16
C ASP A 303 -4.68 11.05 8.66
N MET A 304 -3.48 11.52 9.04
CA MET A 304 -3.13 11.78 10.44
C MET A 304 -3.99 12.90 11.03
N ARG A 305 -4.19 14.00 10.28
CA ARG A 305 -5.07 15.10 10.72
C ARG A 305 -6.52 14.64 10.82
N ALA A 306 -6.99 13.83 9.87
CA ALA A 306 -8.34 13.28 9.90
C ALA A 306 -8.58 12.38 11.13
N ALA A 307 -7.65 11.47 11.43
CA ALA A 307 -7.71 10.65 12.64
C ALA A 307 -7.67 11.52 13.92
N ALA A 308 -6.78 12.52 13.97
CA ALA A 308 -6.64 13.41 15.12
C ALA A 308 -7.91 14.24 15.35
N ALA A 309 -8.58 14.69 14.29
CA ALA A 309 -9.83 15.43 14.40
C ALA A 309 -10.94 14.61 15.09
N ILE A 310 -10.97 13.30 14.86
CA ILE A 310 -11.92 12.39 15.52
C ILE A 310 -11.51 12.10 16.96
N LEU A 311 -10.21 11.88 17.20
CA LEU A 311 -9.69 11.46 18.51
C LEU A 311 -9.57 12.59 19.52
N ARG A 312 -9.57 13.86 19.07
CA ARG A 312 -9.44 15.03 19.94
C ARG A 312 -10.53 15.06 21.01
N ASP A 313 -10.10 15.19 22.27
CA ASP A 313 -10.96 15.20 23.46
C ASP A 313 -11.83 13.94 23.61
N LYS A 314 -11.38 12.82 23.01
CA LYS A 314 -12.00 11.50 23.13
C LYS A 314 -10.98 10.49 23.63
N THR A 315 -11.48 9.35 24.06
CA THR A 315 -10.65 8.21 24.49
C THR A 315 -11.14 6.98 23.74
N ILE A 316 -10.21 6.12 23.36
CA ILE A 316 -10.53 4.80 22.80
C ILE A 316 -11.40 4.03 23.79
N ALA A 317 -12.39 3.30 23.27
CA ALA A 317 -13.30 2.52 24.09
C ALA A 317 -12.52 1.53 25.00
N PRO A 318 -12.93 1.34 26.27
CA PRO A 318 -12.23 0.45 27.18
C PRO A 318 -12.06 -0.95 26.60
N GLY A 319 -10.88 -1.56 26.77
CA GLY A 319 -10.57 -2.90 26.28
C GLY A 319 -10.26 -2.99 24.78
N ARG A 320 -10.14 -1.85 24.07
CA ARG A 320 -9.76 -1.79 22.65
C ARG A 320 -8.38 -1.17 22.49
N ILE A 321 -7.73 -1.48 21.38
CA ILE A 321 -6.38 -0.99 21.07
C ILE A 321 -6.39 -0.26 19.74
N LEU A 322 -5.89 0.98 19.70
CA LEU A 322 -5.61 1.68 18.45
C LEU A 322 -4.11 1.86 18.28
N LYS A 323 -3.61 1.56 17.09
CA LYS A 323 -2.21 1.68 16.70
C LYS A 323 -2.13 2.64 15.51
N ILE A 324 -1.27 3.64 15.60
CA ILE A 324 -1.13 4.70 14.60
C ILE A 324 0.31 4.79 14.11
N VAL A 325 0.52 4.77 12.80
CA VAL A 325 1.84 4.81 12.17
C VAL A 325 1.88 5.81 11.02
N PRO A 326 2.64 6.90 11.14
CA PRO A 326 2.95 7.78 10.02
C PRO A 326 3.74 7.05 8.92
N ALA A 327 3.49 7.36 7.65
CA ALA A 327 4.14 6.68 6.53
C ALA A 327 5.64 6.96 6.43
N THR A 328 6.06 8.21 6.69
CA THR A 328 7.46 8.65 6.66
C THR A 328 7.81 9.49 7.88
N ASP A 329 9.10 9.64 8.15
CA ASP A 329 9.61 10.45 9.26
C ASP A 329 9.26 11.92 9.10
N MET A 330 9.17 12.41 7.86
CA MET A 330 8.62 13.74 7.58
C MET A 330 7.20 13.90 8.14
N ILE A 331 6.31 12.93 7.85
CA ILE A 331 4.94 12.93 8.38
C ILE A 331 4.96 12.80 9.91
N TRP A 332 5.81 11.93 10.45
CA TRP A 332 5.94 11.75 11.89
C TRP A 332 6.34 13.07 12.60
N ASN A 333 7.35 13.77 12.09
CA ASN A 333 7.81 15.04 12.63
C ASN A 333 6.76 16.15 12.47
N ASN A 334 6.01 16.15 11.37
CA ASN A 334 4.89 17.07 11.19
C ASN A 334 3.77 16.80 12.21
N CYS A 335 3.44 15.53 12.48
CA CYS A 335 2.52 15.15 13.55
C CYS A 335 3.01 15.62 14.93
N LEU A 336 4.32 15.55 15.20
CA LEU A 336 4.90 16.08 16.43
C LEU A 336 4.73 17.60 16.51
N LYS A 337 5.10 18.31 15.44
CA LYS A 337 5.04 19.78 15.34
C LYS A 337 3.61 20.32 15.47
N GLU A 338 2.62 19.64 14.89
CA GLU A 338 1.21 20.02 14.96
C GLU A 338 0.52 19.55 16.26
N GLY A 339 1.23 18.84 17.14
CA GLY A 339 0.67 18.31 18.39
C GLY A 339 -0.28 17.13 18.20
N LEU A 340 -0.33 16.52 17.01
CA LEU A 340 -1.18 15.37 16.72
C LEU A 340 -0.75 14.14 17.52
N LEU A 341 0.55 13.97 17.77
CA LEU A 341 1.07 12.89 18.62
C LEU A 341 0.50 12.97 20.05
N LYS A 342 0.35 14.19 20.57
CA LYS A 342 -0.29 14.40 21.88
C LYS A 342 -1.76 13.99 21.84
N VAL A 343 -2.51 14.38 20.79
CA VAL A 343 -3.91 13.96 20.61
C VAL A 343 -4.04 12.44 20.59
N PHE A 344 -3.18 11.75 19.82
CA PHE A 344 -3.18 10.29 19.75
C PHE A 344 -2.87 9.66 21.11
N LYS A 345 -1.87 10.18 21.82
CA LYS A 345 -1.46 9.67 23.12
C LYS A 345 -2.53 9.89 24.18
N ASP A 346 -3.14 11.08 24.22
CA ASP A 346 -4.22 11.43 25.16
C ASP A 346 -5.47 10.58 24.92
N ALA A 347 -5.75 10.22 23.66
CA ALA A 347 -6.84 9.30 23.31
C ALA A 347 -6.55 7.83 23.70
N GLY A 348 -5.31 7.51 24.08
CA GLY A 348 -4.86 6.17 24.48
C GLY A 348 -4.27 5.33 23.34
N ALA A 349 -3.98 5.91 22.18
CA ALA A 349 -3.41 5.17 21.05
C ALA A 349 -1.91 4.88 21.26
N LEU A 350 -1.45 3.77 20.70
CA LEU A 350 -0.03 3.49 20.49
C LEU A 350 0.40 4.19 19.19
N VAL A 351 1.46 4.99 19.25
CA VAL A 351 2.07 5.57 18.04
C VAL A 351 3.39 4.86 17.76
N GLY A 352 3.55 4.33 16.55
CA GLY A 352 4.78 3.68 16.08
C GLY A 352 5.77 4.64 15.42
N SER A 353 6.97 4.13 15.14
CA SER A 353 7.94 4.78 14.24
C SER A 353 7.41 4.76 12.81
N ALA A 354 7.91 5.68 11.97
CA ALA A 354 7.53 5.71 10.57
C ALA A 354 7.82 4.39 9.84
N GLY A 355 6.88 3.91 9.00
CA GLY A 355 7.05 2.67 8.24
C GLY A 355 5.75 2.02 7.80
N CYS A 356 5.84 0.82 7.20
CA CYS A 356 4.68 0.08 6.68
C CYS A 356 3.82 -0.50 7.81
N ALA A 357 4.47 -0.97 8.89
CA ALA A 357 3.92 -1.42 10.17
C ALA A 357 2.83 -2.51 10.18
N GLY A 358 2.19 -2.83 9.06
CA GLY A 358 1.21 -3.91 8.95
C GLY A 358 1.56 -4.96 7.89
N CYS A 359 2.61 -4.73 7.10
CA CYS A 359 2.88 -5.48 5.88
C CYS A 359 3.72 -6.75 6.11
N ALA A 360 4.49 -6.80 7.21
CA ALA A 360 5.36 -7.91 7.58
C ALA A 360 4.98 -8.51 8.94
N ALA A 361 5.36 -9.77 9.12
CA ALA A 361 5.31 -10.46 10.42
C ALA A 361 6.11 -9.69 11.48
N GLY A 362 5.66 -9.74 12.73
CA GLY A 362 6.34 -9.10 13.87
C GLY A 362 6.18 -7.59 13.97
N GLN A 363 5.33 -6.98 13.14
CA GLN A 363 5.03 -5.55 13.18
C GLN A 363 3.81 -5.21 14.03
N ILE A 364 3.68 -3.94 14.40
CA ILE A 364 2.64 -3.48 15.33
C ILE A 364 1.21 -3.72 14.79
N GLY A 365 1.02 -3.72 13.48
CA GLY A 365 -0.27 -3.95 12.82
C GLY A 365 -0.74 -5.41 12.81
N GLN A 366 -0.02 -6.34 13.44
CA GLN A 366 -0.41 -7.75 13.53
C GLN A 366 -1.66 -7.95 14.41
N THR A 367 -2.46 -8.96 14.05
CA THR A 367 -3.76 -9.30 14.65
C THR A 367 -3.79 -10.74 15.16
N GLY A 368 -4.42 -10.95 16.32
CA GLY A 368 -4.57 -12.23 16.99
C GLY A 368 -5.75 -13.05 16.51
N LYS A 369 -5.75 -14.36 16.80
CA LYS A 369 -6.87 -15.25 16.49
C LYS A 369 -8.12 -14.81 17.27
N GLY A 370 -9.23 -14.60 16.56
CA GLY A 370 -10.50 -14.16 17.14
C GLY A 370 -10.61 -12.66 17.41
N GLU A 371 -9.59 -11.89 17.04
CA GLU A 371 -9.60 -10.43 17.12
C GLU A 371 -10.28 -9.84 15.88
N VAL A 372 -11.26 -8.95 16.08
CA VAL A 372 -11.86 -8.14 15.01
C VAL A 372 -11.12 -6.81 14.92
N THR A 373 -10.42 -6.61 13.82
CA THR A 373 -9.59 -5.43 13.55
C THR A 373 -10.18 -4.59 12.44
N ILE A 374 -10.16 -3.26 12.57
CA ILE A 374 -10.44 -2.33 11.48
C ILE A 374 -9.18 -1.54 11.11
N SER A 375 -8.80 -1.57 9.83
CA SER A 375 -7.48 -1.17 9.34
C SER A 375 -7.59 -0.20 8.16
N THR A 376 -6.66 0.75 8.08
CA THR A 376 -6.48 1.60 6.89
C THR A 376 -5.53 0.99 5.86
N GLY A 377 -5.17 -0.29 6.01
CA GLY A 377 -4.40 -1.04 5.02
C GLY A 377 -5.15 -1.26 3.71
N ASN A 378 -4.48 -1.90 2.75
CA ASN A 378 -5.02 -2.30 1.45
C ASN A 378 -5.40 -3.79 1.39
N ARG A 379 -4.82 -4.64 2.25
CA ARG A 379 -5.05 -6.08 2.25
C ARG A 379 -5.67 -6.57 3.55
N ASN A 380 -6.63 -7.48 3.44
CA ASN A 380 -7.25 -8.17 4.57
C ASN A 380 -7.39 -9.68 4.34
N PHE A 381 -6.55 -10.26 3.48
CA PHE A 381 -6.45 -11.70 3.29
C PHE A 381 -6.09 -12.39 4.61
N THR A 382 -6.74 -13.51 4.88
CA THR A 382 -6.54 -14.31 6.09
C THR A 382 -5.06 -14.70 6.24
N GLY A 383 -4.45 -14.43 7.39
CA GLY A 383 -3.05 -14.78 7.65
C GLY A 383 -2.02 -13.72 7.25
N LYS A 384 -2.37 -12.73 6.41
CA LYS A 384 -1.40 -11.73 5.93
C LYS A 384 -0.88 -10.81 7.04
N GLN A 385 -1.80 -10.27 7.84
CA GLN A 385 -1.48 -9.42 9.00
C GLN A 385 -1.77 -10.14 10.32
N GLY A 386 -1.78 -11.47 10.32
CA GLY A 386 -2.13 -12.28 11.48
C GLY A 386 -3.41 -13.10 11.31
N LYS A 387 -3.92 -13.62 12.42
CA LYS A 387 -5.03 -14.60 12.43
C LYS A 387 -6.40 -13.98 12.75
N GLY A 388 -6.47 -12.66 12.87
CA GLY A 388 -7.71 -11.93 13.13
C GLY A 388 -8.52 -11.66 11.88
N GLU A 389 -9.76 -11.21 12.08
CA GLU A 389 -10.62 -10.72 11.02
C GLU A 389 -10.33 -9.23 10.78
N ILE A 390 -10.08 -8.84 9.53
CA ILE A 390 -9.65 -7.48 9.20
C ILE A 390 -10.64 -6.82 8.26
N TYR A 391 -11.23 -5.71 8.72
CA TYR A 391 -12.02 -4.82 7.89
C TYR A 391 -11.14 -3.69 7.37
N LEU A 392 -11.32 -3.28 6.11
CA LEU A 392 -10.58 -2.15 5.53
C LEU A 392 -11.47 -0.92 5.41
N ALA A 393 -11.05 0.20 5.99
CA ALA A 393 -11.83 1.44 5.99
C ALA A 393 -10.93 2.70 5.98
N SER A 394 -11.55 3.86 5.85
CA SER A 394 -10.87 5.16 5.95
C SER A 394 -10.37 5.46 7.38
N PRO A 395 -9.35 6.33 7.55
CA PRO A 395 -8.85 6.74 8.86
C PRO A 395 -9.95 7.26 9.79
N GLN A 396 -10.90 8.03 9.27
CA GLN A 396 -12.04 8.58 10.01
C GLN A 396 -12.92 7.45 10.55
N THR A 397 -13.24 6.46 9.73
CA THR A 397 -14.07 5.30 10.13
C THR A 397 -13.35 4.43 11.15
N VAL A 398 -12.05 4.18 10.99
CA VAL A 398 -11.23 3.46 11.99
C VAL A 398 -11.25 4.19 13.33
N ALA A 399 -10.88 5.47 13.35
CA ALA A 399 -10.84 6.27 14.57
C ALA A 399 -12.22 6.33 15.27
N ALA A 400 -13.28 6.56 14.50
CA ALA A 400 -14.65 6.61 15.03
C ALA A 400 -15.08 5.27 15.65
N SER A 401 -14.76 4.17 14.97
CA SER A 401 -15.08 2.81 15.43
C SER A 401 -14.37 2.47 16.73
N LEU A 402 -13.11 2.88 16.88
CA LEU A 402 -12.33 2.61 18.10
C LEU A 402 -12.76 3.47 19.29
N VAL A 403 -13.28 4.67 19.04
CA VAL A 403 -13.92 5.49 20.08
C VAL A 403 -15.27 4.90 20.48
N ALA A 404 -16.07 4.39 19.53
CA ALA A 404 -17.38 3.82 19.80
C ALA A 404 -17.32 2.41 20.44
N GLY A 405 -16.28 1.63 20.09
CA GLY A 405 -16.12 0.22 20.45
C GLY A 405 -16.77 -0.75 19.46
N TYR A 406 -17.26 -0.26 18.32
CA TYR A 406 -17.89 -1.02 17.25
C TYR A 406 -17.82 -0.23 15.92
N ILE A 407 -17.99 -0.92 14.78
CA ILE A 407 -17.92 -0.29 13.45
C ILE A 407 -18.99 0.79 13.30
N ILE A 408 -18.56 2.02 13.03
CA ILE A 408 -19.45 3.18 12.84
C ILE A 408 -18.81 4.26 11.97
N THR A 409 -19.66 5.11 11.38
CA THR A 409 -19.23 6.33 10.69
C THR A 409 -18.87 7.45 11.69
N SER A 410 -18.03 8.39 11.24
CA SER A 410 -17.51 9.47 12.08
C SER A 410 -18.55 10.47 12.58
N ASP A 411 -19.68 10.58 11.90
CA ASP A 411 -20.80 11.47 12.22
C ASP A 411 -21.81 10.86 13.22
N ALA A 412 -21.65 9.59 13.59
CA ALA A 412 -22.59 8.86 14.45
C ALA A 412 -21.96 8.37 15.78
N ILE A 413 -20.77 8.86 16.15
CA ILE A 413 -20.08 8.44 17.38
C ILE A 413 -20.97 8.69 18.61
N PRO A 414 -21.25 7.66 19.45
CA PRO A 414 -22.11 7.80 20.61
C PRO A 414 -21.43 8.60 21.73
N LYS A 415 -22.23 9.21 22.62
CA LYS A 415 -21.71 9.93 23.81
C LYS A 415 -20.98 9.02 24.80
N LYS A 416 -21.37 7.74 24.87
CA LYS A 416 -20.74 6.72 25.72
C LYS A 416 -20.35 5.53 24.85
N PRO A 417 -19.12 5.00 25.00
CA PRO A 417 -18.69 3.82 24.26
C PRO A 417 -19.45 2.58 24.72
N VAL A 418 -19.53 1.58 23.85
CA VAL A 418 -20.07 0.26 24.21
C VAL A 418 -19.03 -0.47 25.07
N PRO A 419 -19.32 -0.86 26.33
CA PRO A 419 -18.35 -1.56 27.17
C PRO A 419 -18.10 -2.98 26.62
N VAL A 420 -16.87 -3.50 26.79
CA VAL A 420 -16.60 -4.92 26.54
C VAL A 420 -17.34 -5.72 27.62
N LYS A 421 -18.24 -6.61 27.20
CA LYS A 421 -18.69 -7.71 28.08
C LYS A 421 -17.63 -8.79 28.02
N VAL A 422 -16.76 -8.82 29.02
CA VAL A 422 -15.80 -9.92 29.15
C VAL A 422 -16.55 -11.12 29.70
N GLU A 423 -16.83 -12.10 28.85
CA GLU A 423 -17.12 -13.44 29.38
C GLU A 423 -15.82 -14.00 29.97
N PRO A 424 -15.84 -14.60 31.17
CA PRO A 424 -14.65 -15.18 31.76
C PRO A 424 -14.02 -16.17 30.77
N LEU A 425 -12.72 -16.01 30.49
CA LEU A 425 -11.97 -17.00 29.74
C LEU A 425 -12.14 -18.35 30.43
N SER A 426 -12.81 -19.28 29.75
CA SER A 426 -12.94 -20.66 30.21
C SER A 426 -11.53 -21.24 30.35
N THR A 427 -11.09 -21.44 31.58
CA THR A 427 -9.84 -22.11 31.94
C THR A 427 -9.96 -23.60 31.66
N LYS A 428 -10.17 -23.99 30.40
CA LYS A 428 -9.91 -25.36 29.97
C LYS A 428 -8.43 -25.45 29.66
N THR A 429 -7.69 -26.00 30.60
CA THR A 429 -6.31 -26.46 30.42
C THR A 429 -6.28 -27.34 29.18
N LEU A 430 -5.59 -26.89 28.12
CA LEU A 430 -5.31 -27.75 26.98
C LEU A 430 -4.37 -28.86 27.47
N PRO A 431 -4.68 -30.15 27.26
CA PRO A 431 -3.78 -31.22 27.66
C PRO A 431 -2.47 -31.11 26.90
N GLU A 432 -1.37 -31.13 27.65
CA GLU A 432 -0.01 -31.10 27.14
C GLU A 432 0.25 -32.40 26.35
N GLN A 433 0.26 -32.31 25.02
CA GLN A 433 0.61 -33.45 24.16
C GLN A 433 2.10 -33.41 23.85
N THR A 434 2.89 -34.13 24.64
CA THR A 434 4.22 -34.59 24.21
C THR A 434 4.04 -35.72 23.20
N LYS A 435 4.24 -35.42 21.90
CA LYS A 435 4.45 -36.45 20.88
C LYS A 435 5.86 -36.31 20.31
N GLU A 436 6.71 -37.28 20.62
CA GLU A 436 7.92 -37.54 19.84
C GLU A 436 7.51 -37.88 18.41
N ARG A 437 8.05 -37.14 17.44
CA ARG A 437 7.70 -37.28 16.03
C ARG A 437 8.78 -38.10 15.33
N LYS A 438 8.54 -39.40 15.13
CA LYS A 438 9.26 -40.19 14.12
C LYS A 438 8.78 -39.74 12.74
N VAL A 439 9.70 -39.38 11.85
CA VAL A 439 9.38 -38.97 10.48
C VAL A 439 9.54 -40.18 9.54
N PRO A 440 8.45 -40.80 9.06
CA PRO A 440 8.52 -41.80 8.00
C PRO A 440 8.80 -41.14 6.63
N PRO A 441 9.24 -41.90 5.61
CA PRO A 441 9.51 -41.34 4.27
C PRO A 441 8.27 -40.65 3.70
N LEU A 442 8.50 -39.52 3.03
CA LEU A 442 7.45 -38.66 2.50
C LEU A 442 6.69 -39.37 1.36
N VAL A 443 5.55 -39.95 1.70
CA VAL A 443 4.53 -40.38 0.76
C VAL A 443 3.41 -39.35 0.82
N ILE A 444 3.21 -38.61 -0.27
CA ILE A 444 2.14 -37.62 -0.38
C ILE A 444 0.99 -38.25 -1.18
N GLU A 445 -0.10 -38.55 -0.49
CA GLU A 445 -1.38 -38.85 -1.09
C GLU A 445 -2.36 -37.73 -0.70
N GLY A 446 -3.07 -37.19 -1.68
CA GLY A 446 -3.94 -36.04 -1.47
C GLY A 446 -4.89 -35.82 -2.65
N ARG A 447 -5.91 -34.98 -2.42
CA ARG A 447 -6.85 -34.58 -3.48
C ARG A 447 -6.22 -33.50 -4.34
N VAL A 448 -6.18 -33.72 -5.64
CA VAL A 448 -5.81 -32.71 -6.63
C VAL A 448 -7.04 -31.85 -6.93
N TRP A 449 -6.90 -30.53 -6.81
CA TRP A 449 -7.93 -29.58 -7.20
C TRP A 449 -7.56 -29.02 -8.58
N VAL A 450 -8.39 -29.30 -9.57
CA VAL A 450 -8.30 -28.65 -10.88
C VAL A 450 -9.14 -27.39 -10.80
N ILE A 451 -8.49 -26.24 -10.65
CA ILE A 451 -9.19 -24.96 -10.63
C ILE A 451 -9.31 -24.48 -12.07
N GLN A 452 -10.53 -24.43 -12.59
CA GLN A 452 -10.87 -23.98 -13.95
C GLN A 452 -10.82 -22.44 -14.05
N LYS A 453 -9.75 -21.83 -13.54
CA LYS A 453 -9.52 -20.39 -13.55
C LYS A 453 -8.01 -20.17 -13.72
N ASP A 454 -7.64 -19.40 -14.73
CA ASP A 454 -6.23 -19.04 -14.96
C ASP A 454 -5.83 -17.86 -14.06
N ASN A 455 -4.55 -17.79 -13.67
CA ASN A 455 -3.98 -16.76 -12.76
C ASN A 455 -4.51 -16.76 -11.32
N ILE A 456 -4.26 -17.86 -10.60
CA ILE A 456 -4.44 -17.93 -9.14
C ILE A 456 -3.15 -17.42 -8.51
N ASP A 457 -3.23 -16.39 -7.67
CA ASP A 457 -2.04 -15.91 -6.96
C ASP A 457 -1.61 -16.91 -5.87
N THR A 458 -0.38 -16.77 -5.39
CA THR A 458 0.17 -17.69 -4.38
C THR A 458 -0.56 -17.60 -3.04
N ASP A 459 -1.13 -16.45 -2.69
CA ASP A 459 -1.93 -16.24 -1.48
C ASP A 459 -3.29 -16.98 -1.58
N MET A 460 -3.84 -17.18 -2.79
CA MET A 460 -5.09 -17.93 -3.04
C MET A 460 -4.93 -19.47 -3.00
N ILE A 461 -3.71 -20.01 -3.18
CA ILE A 461 -3.46 -21.47 -3.22
C ILE A 461 -3.42 -22.10 -1.82
N TYR A 462 -3.16 -21.31 -0.77
CA TYR A 462 -3.12 -21.79 0.61
C TYR A 462 -4.47 -21.72 1.34
N HIS A 463 -5.56 -21.48 0.60
CA HIS A 463 -6.95 -21.41 1.05
C HIS A 463 -7.83 -22.36 0.23
#